data_AF-A0A9D8GZZ8-F1
#
_entry.id   AF-A0A9D8GZZ8-F1
#
_cell.length_a   1.000
_cell.length_b   1.000
_cell.length_c   1.000
_cell.angle_alpha   90.00
_cell.angle_beta   90.00
_cell.angle_gamma   90.00
#
_symmetry.space_group_name_H-M   'P 1'
#
loop_
_entity.id
_entity.type
_entity.pdbx_description
1 polymer ?
#
loop_
_entity_poly.entity_id
_entity_poly.type
_entity_poly.pdbx_seq_one_letter_code
_entity_poly.pdbx_strand_id
1 'polypeptide(L)'
;MIVASGGVRVLVATKPVDFRKGLEGLAALVREALGGDPFSGAVFVFRSKRADRVKLIFWDGTGMVLVAKRLEDGKFRWPGVQDAILRLTSAELQALLEGLDWRRVHEPRQTAVPTATS
;
A
#
# COMPACT_ATOMS: atom_id res chain seq x y z
N MET A 1 -1.90 -14.58 -2.03
CA MET A 1 -0.89 -13.52 -1.86
C MET A 1 -1.20 -12.45 -2.90
N ILE A 2 -1.63 -11.25 -2.50
CA ILE A 2 -2.13 -10.22 -3.47
C ILE A 2 -0.97 -9.47 -4.16
N VAL A 3 0.26 -9.67 -3.72
CA VAL A 3 1.44 -8.98 -4.30
C VAL A 3 2.50 -10.01 -4.59
N ALA A 4 2.77 -10.23 -5.87
CA ALA A 4 3.84 -11.10 -6.35
C ALA A 4 5.19 -10.64 -5.79
N SER A 5 6.06 -11.61 -5.54
CA SER A 5 7.39 -11.56 -4.92
C SER A 5 8.45 -10.70 -5.63
N GLY A 6 8.06 -9.83 -6.56
CA GLY A 6 8.91 -8.78 -7.12
C GLY A 6 8.87 -7.51 -6.26
N GLY A 7 9.86 -6.63 -6.42
CA GLY A 7 9.92 -5.33 -5.74
C GLY A 7 8.77 -4.40 -6.15
N VAL A 8 7.60 -4.57 -5.55
CA VAL A 8 6.42 -3.75 -5.81
C VAL A 8 6.59 -2.41 -5.09
N ARG A 9 6.51 -1.33 -5.86
CA ARG A 9 6.54 0.03 -5.30
C ARG A 9 5.21 0.33 -4.63
N VAL A 10 5.17 0.34 -3.30
CA VAL A 10 3.98 0.70 -2.52
C VAL A 10 4.07 2.17 -2.08
N LEU A 11 3.04 2.94 -2.39
CA LEU A 11 2.92 4.36 -2.08
C LEU A 11 1.65 4.60 -1.25
N VAL A 12 1.82 5.11 -0.04
CA VAL A 12 0.71 5.34 0.91
C VAL A 12 0.42 6.83 1.00
N ALA A 13 -0.83 7.20 0.70
CA ALA A 13 -1.35 8.52 1.01
C ALA A 13 -1.52 8.66 2.53
N THR A 14 -0.80 9.61 3.13
CA THR A 14 -0.82 9.82 4.59
C THR A 14 -2.05 10.61 5.06
N LYS A 15 -2.64 11.43 4.17
CA LYS A 15 -3.92 12.13 4.41
C LYS A 15 -5.11 11.20 4.14
N PRO A 16 -6.15 11.22 5.00
CA PRO A 16 -7.40 10.52 4.70
C PRO A 16 -8.08 11.02 3.44
N VAL A 17 -8.66 10.10 2.66
CA VAL A 17 -9.42 10.43 1.45
C VAL A 17 -10.90 10.12 1.63
N ASP A 18 -11.73 10.70 0.75
CA ASP A 18 -13.14 10.35 0.66
C ASP A 18 -13.30 8.94 0.09
N PHE A 19 -13.73 8.00 0.94
CA PHE A 19 -13.89 6.58 0.59
C PHE A 19 -15.13 6.28 -0.24
N ARG A 20 -15.95 7.29 -0.57
CA ARG A 20 -17.00 7.17 -1.60
C ARG A 20 -16.41 7.15 -3.01
N LYS A 21 -15.19 7.66 -3.21
CA LYS A 21 -14.50 7.61 -4.50
C LYS A 21 -14.26 6.15 -4.92
N GLY A 22 -14.71 5.82 -6.13
CA GLY A 22 -14.39 4.57 -6.82
C GLY A 22 -13.00 4.62 -7.46
N LEU A 23 -12.73 3.68 -8.37
CA LEU A 23 -11.43 3.51 -9.03
C LEU A 23 -10.96 4.80 -9.73
N GLU A 24 -11.79 5.37 -10.61
CA GLU A 24 -11.49 6.60 -11.34
C GLU A 24 -11.22 7.80 -10.42
N GLY A 25 -12.02 7.95 -9.37
CA GLY A 25 -11.86 9.05 -8.42
C GLY A 25 -10.58 8.95 -7.60
N LEU A 26 -10.09 7.74 -7.35
CA LEU A 26 -8.80 7.51 -6.68
C LEU A 26 -7.63 7.66 -7.67
N ALA A 27 -7.78 7.21 -8.91
CA ALA A 27 -6.78 7.43 -9.96
C ALA A 27 -6.58 8.92 -10.26
N ALA A 28 -7.65 9.72 -10.24
CA ALA A 28 -7.56 11.18 -10.32
C ALA A 28 -6.75 11.76 -9.16
N LEU A 29 -6.96 11.29 -7.92
CA LEU A 29 -6.17 11.74 -6.77
C LEU A 29 -4.68 11.39 -6.90
N VAL A 30 -4.34 10.24 -7.50
CA VAL A 30 -2.93 9.90 -7.78
C VAL A 30 -2.29 10.95 -8.70
N ARG A 31 -2.99 11.35 -9.76
CA ARG A 31 -2.49 12.37 -10.71
C ARG A 31 -2.40 13.75 -10.07
N GLU A 32 -3.46 14.18 -9.40
CA GLU A 32 -3.64 15.57 -8.94
C GLU A 32 -2.92 15.85 -7.62
N ALA A 33 -3.04 14.96 -6.64
CA ALA A 33 -2.54 15.19 -5.28
C ALA A 33 -1.19 14.53 -5.02
N LEU A 34 -0.91 13.41 -5.68
CA LEU A 34 0.33 12.66 -5.48
C LEU A 34 1.37 12.90 -6.58
N GLY A 35 1.00 13.59 -7.67
CA GLY A 35 1.86 13.84 -8.82
C GLY A 35 2.37 12.55 -9.49
N GLY A 36 1.63 11.45 -9.34
CA GLY A 36 2.02 10.13 -9.80
C GLY A 36 1.23 9.67 -11.03
N ASP A 37 1.75 8.64 -11.70
CA ASP A 37 1.02 7.92 -12.73
C ASP A 37 0.30 6.70 -12.12
N PRO A 38 -1.04 6.65 -12.13
CA PRO A 38 -1.80 5.50 -11.62
C PRO A 38 -1.56 4.20 -12.42
N PHE A 39 -1.01 4.29 -13.64
CA PHE A 39 -0.72 3.15 -14.50
C PHE A 39 0.72 2.63 -14.38
N SER A 40 1.53 3.24 -13.52
CA SER A 40 2.97 2.92 -13.34
C SER A 40 3.28 1.53 -12.77
N GLY A 41 2.27 0.71 -12.48
CA GLY A 41 2.41 -0.56 -11.76
C GLY A 41 2.68 -0.42 -10.26
N ALA A 42 2.77 0.82 -9.74
CA ALA A 42 2.84 1.06 -8.31
C ALA A 42 1.49 0.78 -7.63
N VAL A 43 1.55 0.31 -6.38
CA VAL A 43 0.37 0.12 -5.54
C VAL A 43 0.14 1.38 -4.71
N PHE A 44 -0.96 2.08 -5.00
CA PHE A 44 -1.37 3.26 -4.26
C PHE A 44 -2.35 2.89 -3.16
N VAL A 45 -2.00 3.20 -1.91
CA VAL A 45 -2.74 2.81 -0.71
C VAL A 45 -3.37 4.05 -0.08
N PHE A 46 -4.67 3.96 0.18
CA PHE A 46 -5.47 5.04 0.75
C PHE A 46 -6.09 4.63 2.06
N ARG A 47 -6.30 5.61 2.95
CA ARG A 47 -6.90 5.41 4.27
C ARG A 47 -8.20 6.18 4.45
N SER A 48 -9.16 5.57 5.14
CA SER A 48 -10.39 6.27 5.53
C SER A 48 -10.11 7.22 6.69
N LYS A 49 -10.99 8.23 6.85
CA LYS A 49 -10.96 9.13 8.03
C LYS A 49 -11.13 8.36 9.35
N ARG A 50 -11.95 7.31 9.35
CA ARG A 50 -12.20 6.45 10.50
C ARG A 50 -11.07 5.45 10.80
N ALA A 51 -10.09 5.33 9.89
CA ALA A 51 -8.93 4.44 9.97
C ALA A 51 -9.25 2.93 10.01
N ASP A 52 -10.50 2.54 9.80
CA ASP A 52 -11.01 1.16 9.78
C ASP A 52 -11.03 0.54 8.37
N ARG A 53 -10.73 1.33 7.33
CA ARG A 53 -10.80 0.90 5.93
C ARG A 53 -9.55 1.32 5.16
N VAL A 54 -9.16 0.45 4.23
CA VAL A 54 -8.11 0.67 3.24
C VAL A 54 -8.68 0.45 1.84
N LYS A 55 -8.23 1.27 0.88
CA LYS A 55 -8.37 0.99 -0.55
C LYS A 55 -6.99 0.97 -1.19
N LEU A 56 -6.79 0.08 -2.13
CA LEU A 56 -5.59 0.00 -2.96
C LEU A 56 -6.02 0.12 -4.42
N ILE A 57 -5.26 0.85 -5.21
CA ILE A 57 -5.36 0.80 -6.67
C ILE A 57 -3.99 0.53 -7.29
N PHE A 58 -3.99 -0.20 -8.40
CA PHE A 58 -2.81 -0.45 -9.23
C PHE A 58 -3.23 -0.90 -10.62
N TRP A 59 -2.34 -0.74 -11.59
CA TRP A 59 -2.46 -1.32 -12.92
C TRP A 59 -1.77 -2.69 -12.95
N ASP A 60 -2.48 -3.73 -13.39
CA ASP A 60 -1.94 -5.10 -13.42
C ASP A 60 -1.34 -5.50 -14.78
N GLY A 61 -1.29 -4.57 -15.74
CA GLY A 61 -0.87 -4.84 -17.12
C GLY A 61 -2.05 -4.90 -18.10
N THR A 62 -3.24 -5.24 -17.61
CA THR A 62 -4.46 -5.41 -18.43
C THR A 62 -5.59 -4.48 -18.00
N GLY A 63 -5.63 -4.11 -16.72
CA GLY A 63 -6.70 -3.32 -16.14
C GLY A 63 -6.28 -2.59 -14.88
N MET A 64 -7.06 -1.57 -14.56
CA MET A 64 -6.98 -0.92 -13.25
C MET A 64 -7.74 -1.77 -12.24
N VAL A 65 -7.07 -2.10 -11.13
CA VAL A 65 -7.61 -2.92 -10.06
C VAL A 65 -7.90 -2.05 -8.85
N LEU A 66 -9.04 -2.30 -8.19
CA LEU A 66 -9.37 -1.72 -6.88
C LEU A 66 -9.58 -2.82 -5.86
N VAL A 67 -8.78 -2.79 -4.79
CA VAL A 67 -8.99 -3.63 -3.61
C VAL A 67 -9.54 -2.76 -2.49
N ALA A 68 -10.55 -3.25 -1.78
CA ALA A 68 -11.09 -2.60 -0.58
C ALA A 68 -11.13 -3.60 0.57
N LYS A 69 -10.60 -3.21 1.73
CA LYS A 69 -10.68 -4.01 2.97
C LYS A 69 -11.17 -3.14 4.12
N ARG A 70 -12.03 -3.71 4.95
CA ARG A 70 -12.49 -3.15 6.23
C ARG A 70 -12.08 -4.10 7.34
N LEU A 71 -11.57 -3.56 8.44
CA LEU A 71 -11.47 -4.33 9.68
C LEU A 71 -12.83 -4.30 10.37
N GLU A 72 -13.36 -5.48 10.69
CA GLU A 72 -14.62 -5.59 11.44
C GLU A 72 -14.42 -5.26 12.92
N ASP A 73 -13.19 -5.42 13.43
CA ASP A 73 -12.79 -4.98 14.76
C ASP A 73 -11.49 -4.15 14.72
N GLY A 74 -11.45 -3.05 15.48
CA GLY A 74 -10.30 -2.16 15.58
C GLY A 74 -10.07 -1.22 14.39
N LYS A 75 -8.82 -0.77 14.25
CA LYS A 75 -8.37 0.21 13.25
C LYS A 75 -6.98 -0.16 12.74
N PHE A 76 -6.73 0.12 11.47
CA PHE A 76 -5.40 0.01 10.89
C PHE A 76 -4.44 1.00 11.57
N ARG A 77 -3.17 0.58 11.73
CA ARG A 77 -2.10 1.44 12.23
C ARG A 77 -1.54 2.32 11.13
N TRP A 78 -2.19 3.45 10.86
CA TRP A 78 -1.71 4.38 9.84
C TRP A 78 -0.47 5.18 10.27
N PRO A 79 0.40 5.60 9.34
CA PRO A 79 1.36 6.66 9.61
C PRO A 79 0.65 7.93 10.11
N GLY A 80 1.40 8.78 10.81
CA GLY A 80 0.93 10.12 11.15
C GLY A 80 0.51 10.88 9.90
N VAL A 81 -0.50 11.75 10.02
CA VAL A 81 -0.93 12.58 8.89
C VAL A 81 0.17 13.59 8.60
N GLN A 82 0.69 13.57 7.38
CA GLN A 82 1.72 14.48 6.88
C GLN A 82 1.34 14.96 5.48
N ASP A 83 2.02 15.97 4.95
CA ASP A 83 1.88 16.39 3.55
C ASP A 83 2.89 15.64 2.66
N ALA A 84 2.93 14.32 2.80
CA ALA A 84 3.92 13.47 2.15
C ALA A 84 3.36 12.07 1.79
N ILE A 85 3.99 11.44 0.81
CA ILE A 85 3.76 10.04 0.45
C ILE A 85 4.74 9.17 1.22
N LEU A 86 4.24 8.15 1.91
CA LEU A 86 5.08 7.15 2.56
C LEU A 86 5.30 5.96 1.63
N ARG A 87 6.53 5.45 1.56
CA ARG A 87 6.84 4.19 0.87
C ARG A 87 6.79 3.04 1.86
N LEU A 88 6.17 1.93 1.46
CA LEU A 88 6.21 0.67 2.21
C LEU A 88 6.86 -0.42 1.37
N THR A 89 7.47 -1.37 2.05
CA THR A 89 7.85 -2.68 1.50
C THR A 89 6.60 -3.55 1.33
N SER A 90 6.72 -4.64 0.56
CA SER A 90 5.66 -5.63 0.42
C SER A 90 5.29 -6.26 1.77
N ALA A 91 6.28 -6.50 2.65
CA ALA A 91 6.07 -7.07 3.97
C ALA A 91 5.30 -6.11 4.90
N GLU A 92 5.66 -4.82 4.90
CA GLU A 92 4.95 -3.80 5.66
C GLU A 92 3.52 -3.60 5.14
N LEU A 93 3.30 -3.64 3.83
CA LEU A 93 1.96 -3.59 3.25
C LEU A 93 1.12 -4.78 3.72
N GLN A 94 1.65 -6.01 3.67
CA GLN A 94 0.93 -7.18 4.13
C GLN A 94 0.56 -7.06 5.61
N ALA A 95 1.49 -6.67 6.48
CA ALA A 95 1.20 -6.45 7.89
C ALA A 95 0.14 -5.37 8.12
N LEU A 96 0.20 -4.26 7.37
CA LEU A 96 -0.84 -3.24 7.40
C LEU A 96 -2.19 -3.86 7.01
N LEU A 97 -2.26 -4.64 5.94
CA LEU A 97 -3.52 -5.27 5.50
C LEU A 97 -4.06 -6.26 6.52
N GLU A 98 -3.21 -6.93 7.31
CA GLU A 98 -3.63 -7.79 8.42
C GLU A 98 -3.98 -7.02 9.71
N GLY A 99 -3.93 -5.69 9.70
CA GLY A 99 -4.23 -4.86 10.87
C GLY A 99 -3.10 -4.83 11.91
N LEU A 100 -1.94 -5.39 11.59
CA LEU A 100 -0.76 -5.40 12.45
C LEU A 100 -0.05 -4.04 12.44
N ASP A 101 0.84 -3.84 13.41
CA ASP A 101 1.74 -2.69 13.44
C ASP A 101 2.88 -2.90 12.44
N TRP A 102 2.67 -2.47 11.19
CA TRP A 102 3.64 -2.59 10.10
C TRP A 102 4.99 -1.96 10.41
N ARG A 103 5.05 -0.96 11.32
CA ARG A 103 6.31 -0.29 11.71
C ARG A 103 7.28 -1.22 12.46
N ARG A 104 6.77 -2.35 12.94
CA ARG A 104 7.58 -3.39 13.61
C ARG A 104 8.06 -4.47 12.64
N VAL A 105 7.62 -4.41 11.38
CA VAL A 105 8.05 -5.33 10.34
C VAL A 105 9.36 -4.83 9.78
N HIS A 106 10.36 -5.70 9.83
CA HIS A 106 11.66 -5.47 9.23
C HIS A 106 11.81 -6.53 8.16
N GLU A 107 12.23 -6.14 6.95
CA GLU A 107 12.56 -7.14 5.94
C GLU A 107 13.67 -8.04 6.49
N PRO A 108 13.55 -9.38 6.35
CA PRO A 108 14.63 -10.28 6.67
C PRO A 108 15.88 -9.81 5.93
N ARG A 109 16.97 -9.59 6.67
CA ARG A 109 18.27 -9.24 6.09
C ARG A 109 18.57 -10.32 5.04
N GLN A 110 18.88 -9.93 3.80
CA GLN A 110 19.26 -10.89 2.77
C GLN A 110 20.40 -11.75 3.32
N THR A 111 20.11 -13.02 3.55
CA THR A 111 21.11 -13.99 3.97
C THR A 111 21.95 -14.31 2.76
N ALA A 112 23.28 -14.14 2.89
CA ALA A 112 24.21 -14.53 1.85
C ALA A 112 23.97 -16.00 1.47
N VAL A 113 23.92 -16.28 0.17
CA VAL A 113 23.83 -17.65 -0.33
C VAL A 113 25.04 -18.42 0.21
N PRO A 114 24.85 -19.53 0.96
CA PRO A 114 25.97 -20.33 1.43
C PRO A 114 26.83 -20.74 0.22
N THR A 115 28.10 -20.35 0.22
CA THR A 115 29.04 -20.81 -0.79
C THR A 115 29.49 -22.22 -0.39
N ALA A 116 29.30 -23.19 -1.27
CA ALA A 116 29.79 -24.54 -1.02
C ALA A 116 31.32 -24.52 -0.88
N THR A 117 31.83 -24.94 0.27
CA THR A 117 33.26 -25.16 0.48
C THR A 117 33.69 -26.32 -0.43
N SER A 118 34.67 -26.08 -1.30
CA SER A 118 35.28 -27.10 -2.18
C SER A 118 36.06 -28.14 -1.40
#